data_AF-A0A0N4XSW5-F1
#
_entry.id   AF-A0A0N4XSW5-F1
#
_cell.length_a   1.000
_cell.length_b   1.000
_cell.length_c   1.000
_cell.angle_alpha   90.00
_cell.angle_beta   90.00
_cell.angle_gamma   90.00
#
_symmetry.space_group_name_H-M   'P 1'
#
loop_
_entity.id
_entity.type
_entity.pdbx_description
1 polymer ?
#
loop_
_entity_poly.entity_id
_entity_poly.type
_entity_poly.pdbx_seq_one_letter_code
_entity_poly.pdbx_strand_id
1 'polypeptide(L)' 'MPLSLWTVFFHCGLAALFVLYLVFWIQLNMFETLKYLAIIGGFTYLAGNRVLKAIAEKRK' A
#
# COMPACT_ATOMS: atom_id res chain seq x y z
N MET A 1 10.18 14.86 -7.60
CA MET A 1 9.71 14.18 -6.37
C MET A 1 10.94 13.72 -5.62
N PRO A 2 11.21 14.12 -4.38
CA PRO A 2 12.31 13.46 -3.67
C PRO A 2 11.94 11.97 -3.57
N LEU A 3 12.87 11.08 -3.94
CA LEU A 3 12.78 9.64 -3.70
C LEU A 3 12.83 9.42 -2.18
N SER A 4 11.76 9.78 -1.49
CA SER A 4 11.64 9.50 -0.07
C SER A 4 11.43 8.01 0.09
N LEU A 5 12.09 7.42 1.10
CA LEU A 5 11.96 6.00 1.43
C LEU A 5 10.48 5.59 1.54
N TRP A 6 9.65 6.49 2.10
CA TRP A 6 8.20 6.32 2.23
C TRP A 6 7.45 6.26 0.90
N THR A 7 7.90 6.99 -0.12
CA THR A 7 7.31 6.94 -1.47
C THR A 7 7.52 5.57 -2.09
N VAL A 8 8.72 4.99 -1.95
CA VAL A 8 9.01 3.64 -2.44
C VAL A 8 8.15 2.62 -1.71
N PHE A 9 8.09 2.68 -0.38
CA PHE A 9 7.24 1.78 0.42
C PHE A 9 5.76 1.87 0.05
N PHE A 10 5.25 3.07 -0.21
CA PHE A 10 3.86 3.25 -0.64
C PHE A 10 3.58 2.57 -1.99
N HIS A 11 4.44 2.74 -2.99
CA HIS A 11 4.25 2.12 -4.30
C HIS A 11 4.47 0.60 -4.25
N CYS A 12 5.43 0.11 -3.46
CA CYS A 12 5.61 -1.32 -3.23
C CYS A 12 4.38 -1.93 -2.54
N GLY A 13 3.81 -1.25 -1.53
CA GLY A 13 2.58 -1.68 -0.87
C GLY A 13 1.38 -1.70 -1.83
N LEU A 14 1.25 -0.69 -2.69
CA LEU A 14 0.21 -0.65 -3.72
C LEU A 14 0.37 -1.77 -4.75
N ALA A 15 1.59 -2.03 -5.22
CA ALA A 15 1.88 -3.16 -6.11
C ALA A 15 1.54 -4.50 -5.43
N ALA A 16 1.86 -4.66 -4.14
CA ALA A 16 1.50 -5.84 -3.37
C ALA A 16 -0.01 -6.04 -3.25
N LEU A 17 -0.80 -4.96 -3.14
CA LEU A 17 -2.27 -5.03 -3.17
C LEU A 17 -2.80 -5.52 -4.51
N PHE A 18 -2.24 -5.04 -5.63
CA PHE A 18 -2.62 -5.53 -6.96
C PHE A 18 -2.24 -7.00 -7.16
N VAL A 19 -1.05 -7.40 -6.71
CA VAL A 19 -0.64 -8.82 -6.72
C VAL A 19 -1.56 -9.65 -5.84
N LEU A 20 -1.92 -9.19 -4.65
CA LEU A 20 -2.85 -9.89 -3.77
C LEU A 20 -4.21 -10.10 -4.44
N TYR A 21 -4.70 -9.10 -5.18
CA TYR A 21 -5.94 -9.23 -5.95
C TYR A 21 -5.84 -10.31 -7.04
N LEU A 22 -4.73 -10.36 -7.78
CA LEU A 22 -4.50 -11.41 -8.78
C LEU A 22 -4.43 -12.80 -8.14
N VAL A 23 -3.75 -12.92 -6.99
CA VAL A 23 -3.63 -14.19 -6.26
C VAL A 23 -4.97 -14.60 -5.65
N PHE A 24 -5.77 -13.64 -5.18
CA PHE A 24 -7.14 -13.88 -4.73
C PHE A 24 -8.01 -14.47 -5.82
N TRP A 25 -7.89 -13.95 -7.03
CA TRP A 25 -8.64 -14.48 -8.18
C TRP A 25 -8.30 -15.94 -8.48
N ILE A 26 -7.03 -16.32 -8.36
CA ILE A 26 -6.55 -17.65 -8.77
C ILE A 26 -6.77 -18.70 -7.69
N GLN A 27 -6.59 -18.36 -6.40
CA GLN A 27 -6.50 -19.40 -5.36
C GLN A 27 -6.88 -19.02 -3.92
N LEU A 28 -6.92 -17.74 -3.51
CA LEU A 28 -7.19 -17.42 -2.09
C LEU A 28 -8.68 -17.40 -1.78
N ASN A 29 -9.02 -17.83 -0.56
CA ASN A 29 -10.35 -17.58 -0.02
C ASN A 29 -10.47 -16.17 0.57
N MET A 30 -11.71 -15.77 0.89
CA MET A 30 -12.02 -14.43 1.42
C MET A 30 -11.33 -14.16 2.77
N PHE A 31 -11.26 -15.14 3.68
CA PHE A 31 -10.64 -14.95 5.00
C PHE A 31 -9.12 -14.79 4.90
N GLU A 32 -8.46 -15.58 4.06
CA GLU A 32 -7.03 -15.45 3.79
C GLU A 32 -6.71 -14.10 3.15
N THR A 33 -7.50 -13.71 2.16
CA THR A 33 -7.35 -12.43 1.47
C THR A 33 -7.51 -11.28 2.45
N LEU A 34 -8.51 -11.29 3.33
CA LEU A 34 -8.70 -10.27 4.35
C LEU A 34 -7.53 -10.18 5.33
N LYS A 35 -6.92 -11.32 5.73
CA LYS A 35 -5.73 -11.31 6.61
C LYS A 35 -4.54 -10.64 5.94
N TYR A 36 -4.22 -11.01 4.69
CA TYR A 36 -3.14 -10.38 3.93
C TYR A 36 -3.43 -8.91 3.62
N LEU A 37 -4.68 -8.60 3.27
CA LEU A 37 -5.14 -7.25 2.99
C LEU A 37 -5.03 -6.34 4.22
N ALA A 38 -5.35 -6.83 5.41
CA ALA A 38 -5.23 -6.05 6.64
C ALA A 38 -3.77 -5.66 6.92
N ILE A 39 -2.83 -6.58 6.71
CA ILE A 39 -1.40 -6.34 6.93
C ILE A 39 -0.84 -5.38 5.86
N ILE A 40 -1.02 -5.74 4.58
CA ILE A 40 -0.48 -4.96 3.44
C ILE A 40 -1.17 -3.59 3.37
N GLY A 41 -2.49 -3.56 3.53
CA GLY A 41 -3.29 -2.34 3.52
C GLY A 41 -2.97 -1.42 4.69
N GLY A 42 -2.79 -1.96 5.90
CA GLY A 42 -2.35 -1.17 7.06
C GLY A 42 -0.99 -0.51 6.84
N PHE A 43 -0.01 -1.27 6.33
CA PHE A 43 1.31 -0.74 5.98
C PHE A 43 1.23 0.33 4.87
N THR A 44 0.50 0.04 3.80
CA THR A 44 0.33 0.94 2.64
C THR A 44 -0.37 2.23 3.05
N TYR A 45 -1.38 2.15 3.93
CA TYR A 45 -2.08 3.31 4.48
C TYR A 45 -1.13 4.23 5.27
N LEU A 46 -0.31 3.67 6.16
CA LEU A 46 0.65 4.44 6.95
C LEU A 46 1.68 5.13 6.06
N ALA A 47 2.25 4.41 5.09
CA ALA A 47 3.21 4.97 4.14
C ALA A 47 2.55 6.06 3.26
N GLY A 48 1.36 5.80 2.74
CA GLY A 48 0.58 6.71 1.91
C GLY A 48 0.22 8.00 2.64
N ASN A 49 -0.24 7.91 3.90
CA ASN A 49 -0.55 9.08 4.71
C ASN A 49 0.67 9.99 4.90
N ARG A 50 1.85 9.41 5.15
CA ARG A 50 3.11 10.17 5.26
C ARG A 50 3.47 10.86 3.94
N VAL A 51 3.35 10.14 2.82
CA VAL A 51 3.63 10.69 1.47
C VAL A 51 2.68 11.82 1.14
N LEU A 52 1.36 11.62 1.34
CA LEU A 52 0.34 12.63 1.06
C LEU A 52 0.48 13.86 1.96
N LYS A 53 0.80 13.67 3.26
CA LYS A 53 1.09 14.79 4.18
C LYS A 53 2.29 15.60 3.73
N ALA A 54 3.39 14.94 3.36
CA ALA A 54 4.58 15.62 2.84
C ALA A 54 4.31 16.37 1.53
N ILE A 55 3.45 15.83 0.65
CA ILE A 55 3.01 16.53 -0.56
C ILE A 55 2.16 17.76 -0.20
N ALA A 56 1.23 17.64 0.74
CA ALA A 56 0.37 18.74 1.17
C ALA A 56 1.19 19.88 1.83
N GLU A 57 2.15 19.54 2.69
CA GLU A 57 3.06 20.51 3.32
C GLU A 57 3.92 21.25 2.30
N LYS A 58 4.36 20.60 1.22
CA LYS A 58 5.12 21.24 0.14
C LYS A 58 4.28 22.14 -0.78
N ARG A 59 2.96 21.97 -0.80
CA ARG A 59 2.03 22.80 -1.59
C ARG A 59 1.54 24.03 -0.84
N LYS A 60 1.83 24.11 0.47
CA LYS A 60 1.49 25.24 1.34
C LYS A 60 2.60 26.28 1.29
#